data_AF-A0A0F9SM63-F1
#
_entry.id   AF-A0A0F9SM63-F1
#
_cell.length_a   1.000
_cell.length_b   1.000
_cell.length_c   1.000
_cell.angle_alpha   90.00
_cell.angle_beta   90.00
_cell.angle_gamma   90.00
#
_symmetry.space_group_name_H-M   'P 1'
#
loop_
_entity.id
_entity.type
_entity.pdbx_description
1 polymer ?
#
loop_
_entity_poly.entity_id
_entity_poly.type
_entity_poly.pdbx_seq_one_letter_code
_entity_poly.pdbx_strand_id
1 'polypeptide(L)'
;MNSEEMELLLSLKLRWRRWLGQMTRNDKPNWTKLLNNEWFGWPSNVLGDDYANPLLWGREKVKAYYSKAIDKSTIRDFLKLDNIYCAEVLVKKATDEQGI
;
A
#
# COMPACT_ATOMS: atom_id res chain seq x y z
N MET A 1 -18.21 15.68 3.26
CA MET A 1 -17.92 14.36 3.85
C MET A 1 -18.67 14.28 5.16
N ASN A 2 -19.56 13.32 5.31
CA ASN A 2 -20.35 13.15 6.54
C ASN A 2 -19.51 12.43 7.63
N SER A 3 -20.07 12.28 8.84
CA SER A 3 -19.37 11.66 9.99
C SER A 3 -18.93 10.22 9.69
N GLU A 4 -19.78 9.43 9.04
CA GLU A 4 -19.50 8.02 8.72
C GLU A 4 -18.37 7.89 7.69
N GLU A 5 -18.37 8.72 6.66
CA GLU A 5 -17.31 8.76 5.66
C GLU A 5 -15.97 9.17 6.27
N MET A 6 -15.98 10.12 7.21
CA MET A 6 -14.77 10.54 7.93
C MET A 6 -14.21 9.40 8.80
N GLU A 7 -15.07 8.71 9.56
CA GLU A 7 -14.69 7.56 10.38
C GLU A 7 -14.12 6.41 9.52
N LEU A 8 -14.78 6.12 8.40
CA LEU A 8 -14.29 5.13 7.44
C LEU A 8 -12.91 5.52 6.91
N LEU A 9 -12.73 6.77 6.47
CA LEU A 9 -11.44 7.25 5.96
C LEU A 9 -10.33 7.13 7.02
N LEU A 10 -10.60 7.48 8.27
CA LEU A 10 -9.64 7.33 9.37
C LEU A 10 -9.27 5.87 9.63
N SER A 11 -10.26 4.97 9.62
CA SER A 11 -10.05 3.53 9.77
C SER A 11 -9.18 2.95 8.64
N LEU A 12 -9.46 3.34 7.39
CA LEU A 12 -8.69 2.93 6.21
C LEU A 12 -7.24 3.42 6.30
N LYS A 13 -7.02 4.70 6.65
CA LYS A 13 -5.67 5.27 6.86
C LYS A 13 -4.90 4.52 7.94
N LEU A 14 -5.53 4.22 9.06
CA LEU A 14 -4.89 3.51 10.17
C LEU A 14 -4.47 2.09 9.76
N ARG A 15 -5.35 1.34 9.09
CA ARG A 15 -5.05 -0.01 8.59
C ARG A 15 -3.85 -0.01 7.65
N TRP A 16 -3.84 0.90 6.68
CA TRP A 16 -2.76 1.01 5.69
C TRP A 16 -1.43 1.49 6.30
N ARG A 17 -1.46 2.34 7.34
CA ARG A 17 -0.26 2.68 8.13
C ARG A 17 0.32 1.46 8.86
N ARG A 18 -0.53 0.62 9.44
CA ARG A 18 -0.09 -0.62 10.11
C ARG A 18 0.55 -1.59 9.09
N TRP A 19 -0.09 -1.77 7.94
CA TRP A 19 0.45 -2.58 6.85
C TRP A 19 1.83 -2.05 6.39
N LEU A 20 1.95 -0.75 6.12
CA LEU A 20 3.22 -0.13 5.71
C LEU A 20 4.31 -0.33 6.78
N GLY A 21 3.95 -0.18 8.04
CA GLY A 21 4.83 -0.47 9.16
C GLY A 21 5.35 -1.91 9.11
N GLN A 22 4.49 -2.89 8.85
CA GLN A 22 4.89 -4.30 8.72
C GLN A 22 5.79 -4.56 7.52
N MET A 23 5.52 -3.95 6.38
CA MET A 23 6.29 -4.15 5.14
C MET A 23 7.67 -3.50 5.17
N THR A 24 7.84 -2.44 5.98
CA THR A 24 9.10 -1.69 6.08
C THR A 24 10.03 -2.18 7.20
N ARG A 25 9.62 -3.16 8.03
CA ARG A 25 10.49 -3.72 9.09
C ARG A 25 11.70 -4.46 8.53
N ASN A 26 12.85 -4.28 9.21
CA ASN A 26 14.15 -4.82 8.79
C ASN A 26 14.22 -6.36 8.75
N ASP A 27 13.35 -7.04 9.49
CA ASP A 27 13.30 -8.50 9.63
C ASP A 27 12.40 -9.20 8.59
N LYS A 28 11.74 -8.46 7.68
CA LYS A 28 10.79 -9.06 6.73
C LYS A 28 11.26 -9.00 5.26
N PRO A 29 11.08 -10.09 4.48
CA PRO A 29 11.38 -10.13 3.04
C PRO A 29 10.38 -9.33 2.18
N ASN A 30 9.28 -8.85 2.78
CA ASN A 30 8.23 -8.15 2.05
C ASN A 30 8.61 -6.72 1.61
N TRP A 31 9.77 -6.21 2.04
CA TRP A 31 10.33 -4.96 1.55
C TRP A 31 10.41 -4.94 0.02
N THR A 32 10.91 -6.01 -0.60
CA THR A 32 11.02 -6.11 -2.07
C THR A 32 9.65 -6.07 -2.75
N LYS A 33 8.61 -6.63 -2.12
CA LYS A 33 7.22 -6.56 -2.64
C LYS A 33 6.71 -5.12 -2.69
N LEU A 34 7.03 -4.34 -1.67
CA LEU A 34 6.62 -2.93 -1.58
C LEU A 34 7.32 -2.04 -2.63
N LEU A 35 8.46 -2.50 -3.17
CA LEU A 35 9.21 -1.83 -4.23
C LEU A 35 8.81 -2.28 -5.64
N ASN A 36 7.96 -3.29 -5.78
CA ASN A 36 7.49 -3.72 -7.09
C ASN A 36 6.59 -2.63 -7.73
N ASN A 37 6.49 -2.64 -9.05
CA ASN A 37 5.76 -1.60 -9.79
C ASN A 37 4.26 -1.54 -9.46
N GLU A 38 3.66 -2.66 -9.05
CA GLU A 38 2.23 -2.72 -8.72
C GLU A 38 1.91 -1.98 -7.43
N TRP A 39 2.67 -2.24 -6.37
CA TRP A 39 2.52 -1.56 -5.08
C TRP A 39 3.01 -0.12 -5.15
N PHE A 40 4.13 0.12 -5.82
CA PHE A 40 4.74 1.45 -5.89
C PHE A 40 4.05 2.39 -6.90
N GLY A 41 3.27 1.86 -7.85
CA GLY A 41 2.46 2.68 -8.76
C GLY A 41 1.32 3.41 -8.04
N TRP A 42 0.76 2.84 -6.96
CA TRP A 42 -0.29 3.49 -6.18
C TRP A 42 0.10 4.86 -5.58
N PRO A 43 1.17 4.98 -4.78
CA PRO A 43 1.52 6.25 -4.16
C PRO A 43 1.86 7.32 -5.20
N SER A 44 2.51 6.97 -6.32
CA SER A 44 2.78 7.91 -7.42
C SER A 44 1.49 8.43 -8.05
N ASN A 45 0.51 7.56 -8.31
CA ASN A 45 -0.81 7.98 -8.79
C ASN A 45 -1.53 8.92 -7.83
N VAL A 46 -1.47 8.67 -6.52
CA VAL A 46 -2.10 9.54 -5.51
C VAL A 46 -1.38 10.88 -5.39
N LEU A 47 -0.05 10.89 -5.54
CA LEU A 47 0.77 12.08 -5.37
C LEU A 47 0.89 12.92 -6.65
N GLY A 48 0.59 12.34 -7.82
CA GLY A 48 0.59 13.00 -9.12
C GLY A 48 2.00 13.32 -9.64
N ASP A 49 2.98 12.47 -9.34
CA ASP A 49 4.37 12.63 -9.77
C ASP A 49 4.83 11.46 -10.65
N ASP A 50 5.68 11.76 -11.65
CA ASP A 50 6.35 10.74 -12.45
C ASP A 50 7.29 9.96 -11.53
N TYR A 51 7.01 8.66 -11.36
CA TYR A 51 7.67 7.86 -10.35
C TYR A 51 9.18 7.77 -10.64
N ALA A 52 10.00 8.06 -9.63
CA ALA A 52 11.41 7.72 -9.65
C ALA A 52 11.58 6.28 -9.15
N ASN A 53 12.50 5.52 -9.74
CA ASN A 53 12.77 4.13 -9.39
C ASN A 53 13.06 3.97 -7.87
N PRO A 54 12.16 3.35 -7.09
CA PRO A 54 12.23 3.25 -5.64
C PRO A 54 13.25 2.21 -5.19
N LEU A 55 13.79 1.39 -6.10
CA LEU A 55 14.88 0.46 -5.82
C LEU A 55 16.16 1.19 -5.39
N LEU A 56 16.28 2.47 -5.74
CA LEU A 56 17.38 3.34 -5.33
C LEU A 56 17.11 4.08 -4.02
N TRP A 57 15.92 3.92 -3.44
CA TRP A 57 15.52 4.64 -2.23
C TRP A 57 15.74 3.78 -0.98
N GLY A 58 16.27 4.41 0.07
CA GLY A 58 16.31 3.81 1.39
C GLY A 58 14.91 3.61 1.98
N ARG A 59 14.80 2.70 2.95
CA ARG A 59 13.54 2.36 3.66
C ARG A 59 12.79 3.56 4.20
N GLU A 60 13.46 4.49 4.86
CA GLU A 60 12.83 5.68 5.44
C GLU A 60 12.22 6.59 4.36
N LYS A 61 12.89 6.74 3.21
CA LYS A 61 12.37 7.54 2.10
C LYS A 61 11.10 6.92 1.51
N VAL A 62 11.10 5.60 1.33
CA VAL A 62 9.92 4.86 0.85
C VAL A 62 8.78 4.94 1.85
N LYS A 63 9.05 4.73 3.14
CA LYS A 63 8.05 4.83 4.21
C LYS A 63 7.44 6.24 4.28
N ALA A 64 8.25 7.28 4.15
CA ALA A 64 7.77 8.67 4.10
C ALA A 64 6.89 8.92 2.88
N TYR A 65 7.28 8.40 1.72
CA TYR A 65 6.53 8.57 0.47
C TYR A 65 5.15 7.90 0.51
N TYR A 66 5.07 6.64 0.94
CA TYR A 66 3.78 5.97 1.15
C TYR A 66 2.95 6.67 2.25
N SER A 67 3.57 7.14 3.33
CA SER A 67 2.85 7.86 4.38
C SER A 67 2.19 9.14 3.84
N LYS A 68 2.91 9.88 2.99
CA LYS A 68 2.39 11.08 2.31
C LYS A 68 1.21 10.73 1.39
N ALA A 69 1.31 9.63 0.65
CA ALA A 69 0.21 9.14 -0.19
C ALA A 69 -1.02 8.77 0.67
N ILE A 70 -0.84 8.02 1.77
CA ILE A 70 -1.92 7.69 2.71
C ILE A 70 -2.62 8.95 3.23
N ASP A 71 -1.87 10.00 3.54
CA ASP A 71 -2.43 11.25 4.05
C ASP A 71 -3.28 11.98 3.00
N LYS A 72 -2.85 11.96 1.75
CA LYS A 72 -3.57 12.59 0.63
C LYS A 72 -4.69 11.74 0.02
N SER A 73 -4.72 10.44 0.33
CA SER A 73 -5.68 9.50 -0.24
C SER A 73 -7.12 9.79 0.17
N THR A 74 -8.02 9.61 -0.79
CA THR A 74 -9.47 9.58 -0.59
C THR A 74 -9.95 8.17 -0.27
N ILE A 75 -11.22 8.03 0.12
CA ILE A 75 -11.87 6.71 0.29
C ILE A 75 -11.75 5.88 -1.00
N ARG A 76 -11.96 6.52 -2.17
CA ARG A 76 -11.89 5.84 -3.47
C ARG A 76 -10.49 5.27 -3.75
N ASP A 77 -9.44 5.99 -3.36
CA ASP A 77 -8.06 5.53 -3.56
C ASP A 77 -7.77 4.31 -2.69
N PHE A 78 -8.27 4.29 -1.45
CA PHE A 78 -8.15 3.14 -0.56
C PHE A 78 -8.96 1.94 -1.04
N LEU A 79 -10.17 2.12 -1.58
CA LEU A 79 -10.96 1.01 -2.12
C LEU A 79 -10.26 0.35 -3.32
N LYS A 80 -9.60 1.14 -4.18
CA LYS A 80 -8.76 0.60 -5.26
C LYS A 80 -7.57 -0.18 -4.70
N LEU A 81 -6.90 0.36 -3.68
CA LEU A 81 -5.76 -0.30 -3.04
C LEU A 81 -6.16 -1.60 -2.35
N ASP A 82 -7.34 -1.63 -1.72
CA ASP A 82 -7.92 -2.84 -1.13
C ASP A 82 -8.22 -3.90 -2.18
N ASN A 83 -8.72 -3.51 -3.36
CA ASN A 83 -8.95 -4.45 -4.45
C ASN A 83 -7.64 -5.09 -4.93
N ILE A 84 -6.56 -4.32 -5.04
CA ILE A 84 -5.22 -4.85 -5.36
C ILE A 84 -4.79 -5.86 -4.29
N TYR A 85 -4.91 -5.49 -3.01
CA TYR A 85 -4.56 -6.37 -1.90
C TYR A 85 -5.38 -7.66 -1.86
N CYS A 86 -6.71 -7.55 -2.03
CA CYS A 86 -7.61 -8.70 -2.04
C CYS A 86 -7.30 -9.64 -3.21
N ALA A 87 -7.00 -9.10 -4.40
CA ALA A 87 -6.61 -9.91 -5.55
C ALA A 87 -5.35 -10.74 -5.25
N GLU A 88 -4.31 -10.14 -4.64
CA GLU A 88 -3.11 -10.88 -4.23
C GLU A 88 -3.40 -11.99 -3.22
N VAL A 89 -4.23 -11.70 -2.22
CA VAL A 89 -4.59 -12.69 -1.18
C VAL A 89 -5.38 -13.85 -1.77
N LEU A 90 -6.30 -13.57 -2.70
CA LEU A 90 -7.10 -14.59 -3.36
C LEU A 90 -6.26 -15.47 -4.28
N VAL A 91 -5.36 -14.87 -5.08
CA VAL A 91 -4.42 -15.63 -5.92
C VAL A 91 -3.54 -16.52 -5.06
N LYS A 92 -2.97 -16.00 -3.98
CA LYS A 92 -2.12 -16.80 -3.09
C LYS A 92 -2.86 -17.99 -2.49
N LYS A 93 -4.10 -17.80 -2.01
CA LYS A 93 -4.91 -18.90 -1.47
C LYS A 93 -5.19 -19.97 -2.54
N ALA A 94 -5.52 -19.55 -3.76
CA ALA A 94 -5.74 -20.48 -4.86
C ALA A 94 -4.47 -21.26 -5.21
N THR A 95 -3.29 -20.63 -5.18
CA THR A 95 -2.00 -21.31 -5.39
C THR A 95 -1.70 -22.30 -4.26
N ASP A 96 -1.85 -21.87 -3.01
CA ASP A 96 -1.59 -22.69 -1.81
C ASP A 96 -2.54 -23.91 -1.75
N GLU A 97 -3.81 -23.75 -2.15
CA GLU A 97 -4.83 -24.83 -2.20
C GLU A 97 -4.59 -25.83 -3.35
N GLN A 98 -3.92 -25.40 -4.42
CA GLN A 98 -3.52 -26.29 -5.52
C GLN A 98 -2.18 -27.01 -5.28
N GLY A 99 -1.49 -26.72 -4.16
CA GLY A 99 -0.24 -27.38 -3.79
C GLY A 99 0.94 -27.06 -4.73
N ILE A 100 0.89 -25.92 -5.42
CA ILE A 100 1.94 -25.41 -6.32
C ILE A 100 2.89 -24.50 -5.55
#